data_AF-U2ESQ5-F1
#
_entry.id   AF-U2ESQ5-F1
#
_cell.length_a   1.000
_cell.length_b   1.000
_cell.length_c   1.000
_cell.angle_alpha   90.00
_cell.angle_beta   90.00
_cell.angle_gamma   90.00
#
_symmetry.space_group_name_H-M   'P 1'
#
loop_
_entity.id
_entity.type
_entity.pdbx_description
1 polymer ?
#
loop_
_entity_poly.entity_id
_entity_poly.type
_entity_poly.pdbx_seq_one_letter_code
_entity_poly.pdbx_strand_id
1 'polypeptide(L)'
;MFGSKITAEGVKRVSPELYNSILGLGKKMPQMAKDNPKLLTKIYGSAKSNSINSFAGEKALNASANKLSKAKAMLEKVEDEVKIWQSTGWYKDKDGAWKFEIDDSPAKIKNQNADKLGDLLEHKELFKAYPELKDIKIKKIIDEKGEKLGYYDPNKKEIAINNIGDKSTLMHEVQHAIQNIEGFARGGEYDTVWNAAVRTIEKKYENELAKLEKIANETWKKEEPLQKAYIELFDKGLKDSPEAQRLLKEMEPYFKKGMDTKNKIRNIKWAIEDEKNAITDKDMYEAYQKIHGEVEARNVQNRLT
;
A
#
# COMPACT_ATOMS: atom_id res chain seq x y z
N MET A 1 11.54 13.85 -62.15
CA MET A 1 11.41 13.86 -60.67
C MET A 1 10.24 14.76 -60.32
N PHE A 2 9.25 14.26 -59.56
CA PHE A 2 8.12 15.08 -59.07
C PHE A 2 7.96 14.85 -57.57
N GLY A 3 8.37 15.82 -56.76
CA GLY A 3 8.17 15.82 -55.31
C GLY A 3 6.99 16.70 -54.93
N SER A 4 5.84 16.11 -54.62
CA SER A 4 4.66 16.84 -54.15
C SER A 4 4.84 17.29 -52.70
N LYS A 5 4.54 18.57 -52.41
CA LYS A 5 4.49 19.07 -51.03
C LYS A 5 3.29 18.46 -50.32
N ILE A 6 3.55 17.58 -49.35
CA ILE A 6 2.49 16.98 -48.52
C ILE A 6 1.94 18.06 -47.56
N THR A 7 0.62 18.27 -47.57
CA THR A 7 -0.05 19.19 -46.65
C THR A 7 -0.40 18.50 -45.33
N ALA A 8 -0.57 19.27 -44.25
CA ALA A 8 -0.86 18.73 -42.92
C ALA A 8 -2.13 17.85 -42.85
N GLU A 9 -3.14 18.18 -43.67
CA GLU A 9 -4.37 17.38 -43.80
C GLU A 9 -4.14 16.04 -44.52
N GLY A 10 -3.18 16.00 -45.45
CA GLY A 10 -2.70 14.77 -46.07
C GLY A 10 -2.03 13.85 -45.05
N VAL A 11 -1.14 14.40 -44.20
CA VAL A 11 -0.51 13.64 -43.10
C VAL A 11 -1.57 13.09 -42.15
N LYS A 12 -2.53 13.93 -41.73
CA LYS A 12 -3.61 13.57 -40.79
C LYS A 12 -4.51 12.43 -41.28
N ARG A 13 -4.66 12.24 -42.60
CA ARG A 13 -5.40 11.12 -43.20
C ARG A 13 -4.58 9.83 -43.35
N VAL A 14 -3.25 9.91 -43.36
CA VAL A 14 -2.35 8.77 -43.65
C VAL A 14 -1.69 8.22 -42.39
N SER A 15 -1.37 9.06 -41.40
CA SER A 15 -0.90 8.64 -40.08
C SER A 15 -1.31 9.64 -38.98
N PRO A 16 -2.34 9.32 -38.18
CA PRO A 16 -2.69 10.10 -36.99
C PRO A 16 -1.56 10.14 -35.95
N GLU A 17 -0.74 9.09 -35.89
CA GLU A 17 0.40 8.97 -34.96
C GLU A 17 1.50 9.99 -35.29
N LEU A 18 1.82 10.16 -36.58
CA LEU A 18 2.79 11.16 -37.04
C LEU A 18 2.26 12.60 -36.90
N TYR A 19 0.95 12.80 -37.00
CA TYR A 19 0.33 14.11 -36.71
C TYR A 19 0.44 14.46 -35.21
N ASN A 20 0.25 13.47 -34.32
CA ASN A 20 0.32 13.66 -32.87
C ASN A 20 1.75 13.88 -32.34
N SER A 21 2.79 13.34 -33.00
CA SER A 21 4.18 13.52 -32.55
C SER A 21 4.71 14.94 -32.78
N ILE A 22 4.18 15.66 -33.78
CA ILE A 22 4.66 16.99 -34.19
C ILE A 22 4.17 18.11 -33.25
N LEU A 23 3.06 17.92 -32.52
CA LEU A 23 2.23 19.04 -32.04
C LEU A 23 2.22 19.33 -30.52
N GLY A 24 3.24 18.89 -29.77
CA GLY A 24 3.50 19.46 -28.44
C GLY A 24 3.36 18.53 -27.24
N LEU A 25 3.95 17.33 -27.32
CA LEU A 25 4.39 16.58 -26.15
C LEU A 25 5.54 17.36 -25.44
N GLY A 26 5.26 18.52 -24.79
CA GLY A 26 6.29 19.52 -24.37
C GLY A 26 6.17 20.44 -23.10
N LYS A 27 5.09 20.50 -22.27
CA LYS A 27 4.99 21.37 -21.05
C LYS A 27 4.72 20.84 -19.58
N LYS A 28 4.65 19.54 -19.24
CA LYS A 28 4.59 19.01 -17.84
C LYS A 28 5.45 17.74 -17.53
N MET A 29 4.87 16.54 -17.67
CA MET A 29 5.10 15.31 -16.88
C MET A 29 6.47 15.13 -16.21
N PRO A 30 6.48 15.15 -14.85
CA PRO A 30 7.54 14.51 -14.06
C PRO A 30 7.02 13.46 -13.05
N GLN A 31 6.16 13.83 -12.10
CA GLN A 31 6.22 13.20 -10.76
C GLN A 31 5.41 11.92 -10.52
N MET A 32 4.57 11.46 -11.46
CA MET A 32 3.71 10.27 -11.27
C MET A 32 4.45 8.92 -11.30
N ALA A 33 5.77 8.92 -11.52
CA ALA A 33 6.48 7.81 -12.17
C ALA A 33 7.08 6.73 -11.23
N LYS A 34 6.89 6.83 -9.91
CA LYS A 34 7.70 6.06 -8.94
C LYS A 34 7.39 4.56 -8.88
N ASP A 35 6.14 4.16 -9.14
CA ASP A 35 5.58 2.89 -8.61
C ASP A 35 5.07 1.86 -9.62
N ASN A 36 5.10 2.17 -10.93
CA ASN A 36 5.01 1.19 -12.03
C ASN A 36 5.80 1.69 -13.27
N PRO A 37 7.13 1.44 -13.35
CA PRO A 37 7.99 2.24 -14.23
C PRO A 37 7.87 1.99 -15.73
N LYS A 38 7.59 0.75 -16.19
CA LYS A 38 7.85 0.37 -17.59
C LYS A 38 6.88 0.99 -18.61
N LEU A 39 5.61 1.18 -18.24
CA LEU A 39 4.65 1.84 -19.11
C LEU A 39 4.93 3.36 -19.17
N LEU A 40 5.08 3.99 -18.00
CA LEU A 40 5.18 5.44 -17.84
C LEU A 40 6.49 6.02 -18.39
N THR A 41 7.62 5.31 -18.24
CA THR A 41 8.93 5.76 -18.74
C THR A 41 8.93 5.94 -20.26
N LYS A 42 8.18 5.11 -20.99
CA LYS A 42 8.10 5.17 -22.47
C LYS A 42 7.19 6.29 -22.98
N ILE A 43 6.29 6.82 -22.13
CA ILE A 43 5.33 7.87 -22.50
C ILE A 43 5.88 9.26 -22.15
N TYR A 44 6.71 9.40 -21.11
CA TYR A 44 7.05 10.71 -20.51
C TYR A 44 8.52 11.16 -20.67
N GLY A 45 9.37 10.40 -21.37
CA GLY A 45 10.82 10.67 -21.49
C GLY A 45 11.24 12.00 -22.14
N SER A 46 10.36 12.64 -22.91
CA SER A 46 10.53 14.01 -23.45
C SER A 46 9.29 14.88 -23.22
N ALA A 47 8.25 14.28 -22.63
CA ALA A 47 6.89 14.51 -23.05
C ALA A 47 6.01 14.94 -21.89
N LYS A 48 5.15 15.91 -22.21
CA LYS A 48 4.91 16.99 -21.25
C LYS A 48 3.62 17.76 -21.66
N SER A 49 2.60 17.86 -20.82
CA SER A 49 1.46 18.81 -20.91
C SER A 49 0.61 18.75 -19.63
N ASN A 50 -0.01 19.85 -19.21
CA ASN A 50 -0.50 20.02 -17.83
C ASN A 50 -1.61 19.03 -17.44
N SER A 51 -1.54 18.52 -16.20
CA SER A 51 -2.62 17.77 -15.53
C SER A 51 -2.32 17.65 -14.04
N ILE A 52 -3.31 18.01 -13.23
CA ILE A 52 -3.33 18.02 -11.77
C ILE A 52 -4.59 17.24 -11.44
N ASN A 53 -4.49 15.96 -11.08
CA ASN A 53 -5.63 15.06 -11.11
C ASN A 53 -5.68 14.14 -9.90
N SER A 54 -6.89 13.93 -9.37
CA SER A 54 -7.25 12.88 -8.40
C SER A 54 -7.67 11.59 -9.12
N PHE A 55 -7.49 10.44 -8.48
CA PHE A 55 -7.81 9.13 -9.07
C PHE A 55 -9.16 8.62 -8.55
N ALA A 56 -10.10 8.37 -9.46
CA ALA A 56 -11.46 7.94 -9.21
C ALA A 56 -11.74 6.55 -9.81
N GLY A 57 -12.81 5.87 -9.38
CA GLY A 57 -13.08 4.47 -9.72
C GLY A 57 -14.52 4.18 -10.16
N GLU A 58 -14.92 2.92 -10.03
CA GLU A 58 -16.19 2.40 -10.55
C GLU A 58 -17.43 2.92 -9.79
N LYS A 59 -17.28 3.48 -8.57
CA LYS A 59 -18.39 4.02 -7.76
C LYS A 59 -18.67 5.51 -7.97
N ALA A 60 -17.79 6.23 -8.67
CA ALA A 60 -18.02 7.63 -9.03
C ALA A 60 -19.32 7.81 -9.84
N LEU A 61 -20.23 8.69 -9.40
CA LEU A 61 -21.53 8.88 -10.07
C LEU A 61 -21.44 9.53 -11.47
N ASN A 62 -20.27 10.08 -11.84
CA ASN A 62 -19.95 10.55 -13.19
C ASN A 62 -19.09 9.56 -13.99
N ALA A 63 -18.83 8.35 -13.46
CA ALA A 63 -18.10 7.29 -14.16
C ALA A 63 -18.76 6.97 -15.50
N SER A 64 -17.99 7.10 -16.59
CA SER A 64 -18.52 6.84 -17.93
C SER A 64 -18.57 5.33 -18.19
N ALA A 65 -19.67 4.69 -17.79
CA ALA A 65 -19.89 3.24 -17.91
C ALA A 65 -19.57 2.70 -19.31
N ASN A 66 -19.98 3.39 -20.38
CA ASN A 66 -19.66 3.01 -21.76
C ASN A 66 -18.15 2.97 -22.05
N LYS A 67 -17.36 3.88 -21.45
CA LYS A 67 -15.89 3.87 -21.57
C LYS A 67 -15.26 2.78 -20.71
N LEU A 68 -15.80 2.51 -19.52
CA LEU A 68 -15.35 1.43 -18.63
C LEU A 68 -15.58 0.05 -19.23
N SER A 69 -16.78 -0.21 -19.77
CA SER A 69 -17.09 -1.46 -20.48
C SER A 69 -16.22 -1.62 -21.74
N LYS A 70 -15.94 -0.54 -22.47
CA LYS A 70 -14.96 -0.55 -23.56
C LYS A 70 -13.56 -0.88 -23.05
N ALA A 71 -13.12 -0.34 -21.92
CA ALA A 71 -11.80 -0.60 -21.35
C ALA A 71 -11.63 -2.07 -20.94
N LYS A 72 -12.65 -2.63 -20.26
CA LYS A 72 -12.72 -4.05 -19.90
C LYS A 72 -12.65 -4.95 -21.15
N ALA A 73 -13.46 -4.67 -22.17
CA ALA A 73 -13.48 -5.42 -23.43
C ALA A 73 -12.23 -5.23 -24.33
N MET A 74 -11.40 -4.21 -24.08
CA MET A 74 -10.07 -4.07 -24.70
C MET A 74 -9.01 -4.87 -23.93
N LEU A 75 -9.07 -4.90 -22.59
CA LEU A 75 -8.18 -5.71 -21.76
C LEU A 75 -8.38 -7.22 -21.98
N GLU A 76 -9.63 -7.67 -22.16
CA GLU A 76 -9.97 -9.06 -22.51
C GLU A 76 -9.38 -9.50 -23.86
N LYS A 77 -9.11 -8.55 -24.77
CA LYS A 77 -8.46 -8.77 -26.07
C LYS A 77 -6.93 -8.67 -25.99
N VAL A 78 -6.37 -8.50 -24.79
CA VAL A 78 -4.94 -8.28 -24.52
C VAL A 78 -4.41 -7.05 -25.28
N GLU A 79 -5.23 -5.99 -25.39
CA GLU A 79 -4.77 -4.70 -25.91
C GLU A 79 -3.85 -4.00 -24.89
N ASP A 80 -2.88 -3.23 -25.41
CA ASP A 80 -1.90 -2.49 -24.61
C ASP A 80 -2.57 -1.47 -23.66
N GLU A 81 -2.10 -1.41 -22.40
CA GLU A 81 -2.65 -0.58 -21.34
C GLU A 81 -2.67 0.93 -21.69
N VAL A 82 -1.67 1.43 -22.42
CA VAL A 82 -1.63 2.82 -22.90
C VAL A 82 -2.73 3.06 -23.91
N LYS A 83 -2.95 2.11 -24.83
CA LYS A 83 -4.00 2.18 -25.83
C LYS A 83 -5.39 2.12 -25.18
N ILE A 84 -5.57 1.30 -24.14
CA ILE A 84 -6.80 1.24 -23.33
C ILE A 84 -7.07 2.62 -22.70
N TRP A 85 -6.09 3.19 -22.00
CA TRP A 85 -6.22 4.48 -21.35
C TRP A 85 -6.46 5.63 -22.33
N GLN A 86 -5.69 5.74 -23.42
CA GLN A 86 -5.92 6.75 -24.46
C GLN A 86 -7.31 6.63 -25.11
N SER A 87 -7.84 5.40 -25.23
CA SER A 87 -9.12 5.12 -25.87
C SER A 87 -10.36 5.30 -24.98
N THR A 88 -10.18 5.48 -23.66
CA THR A 88 -11.27 5.38 -22.68
C THR A 88 -11.15 6.33 -21.47
N GLY A 89 -9.95 6.82 -21.14
CA GLY A 89 -9.63 7.49 -19.89
C GLY A 89 -9.47 6.56 -18.68
N TRP A 90 -9.73 5.25 -18.85
CA TRP A 90 -9.65 4.24 -17.81
C TRP A 90 -8.39 3.39 -17.94
N TYR A 91 -7.79 3.02 -16.81
CA TYR A 91 -6.74 2.03 -16.72
C TYR A 91 -7.06 1.04 -15.58
N LYS A 92 -6.42 -0.13 -15.61
CA LYS A 92 -6.45 -1.07 -14.49
C LYS A 92 -5.14 -0.95 -13.73
N ASP A 93 -5.22 -0.80 -12.41
CA ASP A 93 -4.06 -0.50 -11.57
C ASP A 93 -3.50 -1.77 -10.89
N LYS A 94 -2.34 -1.67 -10.22
CA LYS A 94 -1.67 -2.81 -9.56
C LYS A 94 -2.39 -3.37 -8.33
N ASP A 95 -3.39 -2.65 -7.80
CA ASP A 95 -4.34 -3.17 -6.82
C ASP A 95 -5.53 -3.92 -7.46
N GLY A 96 -5.56 -4.00 -8.80
CA GLY A 96 -6.57 -4.68 -9.58
C GLY A 96 -7.84 -3.85 -9.88
N ALA A 97 -7.97 -2.66 -9.30
CA ALA A 97 -9.12 -1.79 -9.52
C ALA A 97 -9.06 -1.08 -10.88
N TRP A 98 -10.24 -0.74 -11.42
CA TRP A 98 -10.35 0.16 -12.56
C TRP A 98 -10.39 1.61 -12.08
N LYS A 99 -9.54 2.45 -12.67
CA LYS A 99 -9.36 3.84 -12.27
C LYS A 99 -9.38 4.79 -13.47
N PHE A 100 -9.82 6.01 -13.25
CA PHE A 100 -9.75 7.15 -14.17
C PHE A 100 -9.32 8.41 -13.41
N GLU A 101 -9.01 9.48 -14.13
CA GLU A 101 -8.56 10.74 -13.54
C GLU A 101 -9.66 11.82 -13.56
N ILE A 102 -9.85 12.51 -12.43
CA ILE A 102 -10.64 13.75 -12.28
C ILE A 102 -9.66 14.92 -12.32
N ASP A 103 -9.96 15.99 -13.06
CA ASP A 103 -9.14 17.20 -13.14
C ASP A 103 -9.35 18.12 -11.93
N ASP A 104 -8.29 18.29 -11.14
CA ASP A 104 -8.20 19.11 -9.93
C ASP A 104 -7.63 20.52 -10.22
N SER A 105 -7.29 20.84 -11.47
CA SER A 105 -6.91 22.22 -11.83
C SER A 105 -7.98 23.28 -11.50
N PRO A 106 -9.30 22.97 -11.46
CA PRO A 106 -10.31 23.90 -10.95
C PRO A 106 -10.35 24.03 -9.42
N ALA A 107 -9.67 23.16 -8.67
CA ALA A 107 -9.82 23.04 -7.22
C ALA A 107 -9.29 24.28 -6.47
N LYS A 108 -10.10 24.87 -5.58
CA LYS A 108 -9.75 26.07 -4.80
C LYS A 108 -10.28 26.00 -3.37
N ILE A 109 -9.52 26.52 -2.41
CA ILE A 109 -10.01 26.78 -1.06
C ILE A 109 -10.89 28.03 -1.10
N LYS A 110 -12.16 27.93 -0.70
CA LYS A 110 -13.14 29.03 -0.74
C LYS A 110 -13.52 29.59 0.64
N ASN A 111 -13.41 28.79 1.70
CA ASN A 111 -13.64 29.22 3.08
C ASN A 111 -12.77 28.41 4.07
N GLN A 112 -11.71 29.00 4.60
CA GLN A 112 -10.82 28.34 5.57
C GLN A 112 -11.46 28.13 6.96
N ASN A 113 -12.62 28.73 7.22
CA ASN A 113 -13.37 28.61 8.48
C ASN A 113 -14.56 27.63 8.34
N ALA A 114 -14.50 26.69 7.40
CA ALA A 114 -15.57 25.72 7.14
C ALA A 114 -15.31 24.37 7.82
N ASP A 115 -16.25 23.92 8.65
CA ASP A 115 -16.20 22.61 9.34
C ASP A 115 -16.46 21.41 8.41
N LYS A 116 -16.72 21.64 7.12
CA LYS A 116 -17.04 20.62 6.11
C LYS A 116 -16.25 20.82 4.83
N LEU A 117 -15.78 19.72 4.23
CA LEU A 117 -15.03 19.72 2.97
C LEU A 117 -15.83 20.35 1.82
N GLY A 118 -17.14 20.11 1.77
CA GLY A 118 -18.05 20.70 0.77
C GLY A 118 -18.19 22.22 0.85
N ASP A 119 -17.86 22.82 2.00
CA ASP A 119 -17.91 24.26 2.26
C ASP A 119 -16.49 24.89 2.30
N LEU A 120 -15.46 24.09 2.59
CA LEU A 120 -14.05 24.47 2.48
C LEU A 120 -13.58 24.57 1.03
N LEU A 121 -13.95 23.60 0.19
CA LEU A 121 -13.40 23.40 -1.14
C LEU A 121 -14.41 23.78 -2.25
N GLU A 122 -13.92 24.41 -3.31
CA GLU A 122 -14.58 24.49 -4.61
C GLU A 122 -13.97 23.42 -5.52
N HIS A 123 -14.69 22.32 -5.77
CA HIS A 123 -14.28 21.32 -6.78
C HIS A 123 -15.51 20.60 -7.37
N LYS A 124 -16.02 21.14 -8.49
CA LYS A 124 -17.32 20.73 -9.06
C LYS A 124 -17.37 19.27 -9.50
N GLU A 125 -16.40 18.79 -10.26
CA GLU A 125 -16.44 17.43 -10.82
C GLU A 125 -16.09 16.35 -9.78
N LEU A 126 -15.22 16.63 -8.79
CA LEU A 126 -15.02 15.78 -7.62
C LEU A 126 -16.32 15.58 -6.84
N PHE A 127 -17.02 16.66 -6.46
CA PHE A 127 -18.27 16.58 -5.71
C PHE A 127 -19.49 16.12 -6.54
N LYS A 128 -19.29 15.87 -7.84
CA LYS A 128 -20.26 15.24 -8.75
C LYS A 128 -19.94 13.77 -8.98
N ALA A 129 -18.67 13.38 -8.91
CA ALA A 129 -18.24 11.98 -8.77
C ALA A 129 -18.67 11.42 -7.41
N TYR A 130 -18.37 12.15 -6.33
CA TYR A 130 -18.56 11.71 -4.95
C TYR A 130 -19.25 12.81 -4.12
N PRO A 131 -20.59 12.92 -4.17
CA PRO A 131 -21.32 13.92 -3.39
C PRO A 131 -21.09 13.80 -1.87
N GLU A 132 -20.88 12.58 -1.38
CA GLU A 132 -20.64 12.29 0.05
C GLU A 132 -19.34 12.87 0.61
N LEU A 133 -18.36 13.22 -0.24
CA LEU A 133 -17.17 13.95 0.20
C LEU A 133 -17.52 15.31 0.80
N LYS A 134 -18.65 15.92 0.41
CA LYS A 134 -19.07 17.24 0.93
C LYS A 134 -19.27 17.23 2.45
N ASP A 135 -19.75 16.12 3.00
CA ASP A 135 -20.09 15.96 4.41
C ASP A 135 -18.93 15.50 5.29
N ILE A 136 -17.74 15.28 4.71
CA ILE A 136 -16.52 15.03 5.47
C ILE A 136 -16.20 16.26 6.33
N LYS A 137 -16.01 16.04 7.63
CA LYS A 137 -15.67 17.07 8.61
C LYS A 137 -14.23 17.55 8.40
N ILE A 138 -14.00 18.84 8.60
CA ILE A 138 -12.66 19.43 8.63
C ILE A 138 -12.30 19.73 10.08
N LYS A 139 -11.08 19.36 10.47
CA LYS A 139 -10.55 19.63 11.80
C LYS A 139 -9.15 20.23 11.70
N LYS A 140 -8.97 21.41 12.30
CA LYS A 140 -7.61 21.93 12.48
C LYS A 140 -6.90 21.14 13.57
N ILE A 141 -5.69 20.67 13.30
CA ILE A 141 -4.79 20.12 14.32
C ILE A 141 -3.66 21.10 14.60
N ILE A 142 -3.18 21.09 15.84
CA ILE A 142 -1.93 21.72 16.24
C ILE A 142 -0.96 20.58 16.51
N ASP A 143 0.10 20.50 15.73
CA ASP A 143 1.22 19.61 15.97
C ASP A 143 2.41 20.48 16.36
N GLU A 144 2.84 20.37 17.62
CA GLU A 144 3.94 21.14 18.20
C GLU A 144 5.32 20.75 17.64
N LYS A 145 5.42 19.57 16.99
CA LYS A 145 6.63 19.13 16.29
C LYS A 145 6.60 19.41 14.79
N GLY A 146 5.41 19.56 14.20
CA GLY A 146 5.21 19.78 12.76
C GLY A 146 5.49 18.55 11.89
N GLU A 147 5.51 17.35 12.47
CA GLU A 147 5.78 16.08 11.79
C GLU A 147 4.56 15.60 10.96
N LYS A 148 3.33 15.97 11.36
CA LYS A 148 2.08 15.56 10.73
C LYS A 148 1.37 16.72 10.03
N LEU A 149 1.32 16.65 8.69
CA LEU A 149 0.61 17.63 7.85
C LEU A 149 -0.92 17.44 7.88
N GLY A 150 -1.38 16.18 7.79
CA GLY A 150 -2.79 15.82 7.86
C GLY A 150 -3.04 14.35 8.23
N TYR A 151 -4.31 13.96 8.28
CA TYR A 151 -4.79 12.58 8.11
C TYR A 151 -6.31 12.53 7.84
N TYR A 152 -6.76 11.53 7.09
CA TYR A 152 -8.16 11.14 6.95
C TYR A 152 -8.54 10.00 7.93
N ASP A 153 -9.60 10.18 8.70
CA ASP A 153 -10.24 9.15 9.54
C ASP A 153 -11.53 8.64 8.87
N PRO A 154 -11.55 7.41 8.32
CA PRO A 154 -12.72 6.84 7.65
C PRO A 154 -13.86 6.50 8.61
N ASN A 155 -13.58 6.28 9.90
CA ASN A 155 -14.59 5.93 10.89
C ASN A 155 -15.37 7.17 11.35
N LYS A 156 -14.68 8.31 11.49
CA LYS A 156 -15.29 9.60 11.85
C LYS A 156 -15.79 10.40 10.65
N LYS A 157 -15.37 10.03 9.43
CA LYS A 157 -15.47 10.83 8.20
C LYS A 157 -14.91 12.25 8.42
N GLU A 158 -13.68 12.31 8.91
CA GLU A 158 -12.98 13.54 9.34
C GLU A 158 -11.64 13.64 8.60
N ILE A 159 -11.35 14.79 7.98
CA ILE A 159 -10.01 15.18 7.56
C ILE A 159 -9.45 16.14 8.61
N ALA A 160 -8.35 15.74 9.23
CA ALA A 160 -7.56 16.60 10.09
C ALA A 160 -6.39 17.18 9.29
N ILE A 161 -6.11 18.48 9.44
CA ILE A 161 -5.02 19.17 8.72
C ILE A 161 -4.42 20.29 9.58
N ASN A 162 -3.10 20.48 9.54
CA ASN A 162 -2.44 21.52 10.32
C ASN A 162 -2.64 22.92 9.71
N ASN A 163 -2.65 23.01 8.38
CA ASN A 163 -2.85 24.21 7.59
C ASN A 163 -4.02 24.03 6.60
N ILE A 164 -5.19 24.55 6.94
CA ILE A 164 -6.40 24.50 6.08
C ILE A 164 -6.20 25.24 4.74
N GLY A 165 -5.22 26.16 4.65
CA GLY A 165 -4.84 26.82 3.40
C GLY A 165 -4.02 25.93 2.45
N ASP A 166 -3.44 24.82 2.91
CA ASP A 166 -2.68 23.91 2.06
C ASP A 166 -3.61 22.98 1.26
N LYS A 167 -3.96 23.45 0.05
CA LYS A 167 -4.71 22.66 -0.94
C LYS A 167 -3.98 21.35 -1.31
N SER A 168 -2.65 21.31 -1.30
CA SER A 168 -1.88 20.14 -1.70
C SER A 168 -2.06 19.00 -0.69
N THR A 169 -1.84 19.27 0.59
CA THR A 169 -2.13 18.32 1.68
C THR A 169 -3.63 18.02 1.77
N LEU A 170 -4.53 19.01 1.61
CA LEU A 170 -5.98 18.72 1.62
C LEU A 170 -6.38 17.70 0.54
N MET A 171 -5.87 17.83 -0.68
CA MET A 171 -6.19 16.90 -1.77
C MET A 171 -5.54 15.51 -1.60
N HIS A 172 -4.41 15.41 -0.88
CA HIS A 172 -3.86 14.12 -0.44
C HIS A 172 -4.88 13.36 0.42
N GLU A 173 -5.44 14.02 1.44
CA GLU A 173 -6.44 13.42 2.34
C GLU A 173 -7.78 13.12 1.63
N VAL A 174 -8.15 13.94 0.63
CA VAL A 174 -9.26 13.65 -0.28
C VAL A 174 -9.01 12.38 -1.09
N GLN A 175 -7.77 12.12 -1.55
CA GLN A 175 -7.46 10.88 -2.25
C GLN A 175 -7.60 9.66 -1.32
N HIS A 176 -7.20 9.75 -0.05
CA HIS A 176 -7.51 8.70 0.94
C HIS A 176 -9.02 8.50 1.16
N ALA A 177 -9.82 9.57 1.12
CA ALA A 177 -11.27 9.44 1.17
C ALA A 177 -11.84 8.74 -0.08
N ILE A 178 -11.33 9.03 -1.27
CA ILE A 178 -11.72 8.32 -2.51
C ILE A 178 -11.30 6.84 -2.46
N GLN A 179 -10.06 6.54 -2.04
CA GLN A 179 -9.56 5.17 -1.84
C GLN A 179 -10.49 4.37 -0.92
N ASN A 180 -10.95 5.00 0.16
CA ASN A 180 -11.89 4.40 1.11
C ASN A 180 -13.30 4.18 0.53
N ILE A 181 -13.81 5.12 -0.30
CA ILE A 181 -15.10 4.96 -0.99
C ILE A 181 -15.01 3.81 -2.00
N GLU A 182 -14.01 3.81 -2.87
CA GLU A 182 -13.85 2.83 -3.95
C GLU A 182 -13.44 1.44 -3.43
N GLY A 183 -12.62 1.37 -2.38
CA GLY A 183 -11.98 0.13 -1.92
C GLY A 183 -10.65 -0.14 -2.65
N PHE A 184 -9.93 0.92 -3.04
CA PHE A 184 -8.56 0.83 -3.56
C PHE A 184 -7.58 0.42 -2.46
N ALA A 185 -6.32 0.16 -2.81
CA ALA A 185 -5.26 0.04 -1.82
C ALA A 185 -5.15 1.34 -0.98
N ARG A 186 -5.36 1.23 0.34
CA ARG A 186 -5.25 2.35 1.30
C ARG A 186 -3.80 2.79 1.50
N GLY A 187 -3.58 4.08 1.73
CA GLY A 187 -2.29 4.64 2.18
C GLY A 187 -2.18 4.86 3.69
N GLY A 188 -3.17 5.51 4.31
CA GLY A 188 -3.05 6.14 5.63
C GLY A 188 -2.89 5.29 6.90
N GLU A 189 -2.71 3.96 6.82
CA GLU A 189 -2.54 3.10 8.00
C GLU A 189 -1.06 2.78 8.27
N TYR A 190 -0.43 3.59 9.13
CA TYR A 190 0.94 3.36 9.63
C TYR A 190 1.12 1.95 10.22
N ASP A 191 0.10 1.46 10.93
CA ASP A 191 0.05 0.10 11.48
C ASP A 191 0.16 -0.98 10.41
N THR A 192 -0.33 -0.76 9.19
CA THR A 192 -0.20 -1.72 8.08
C THR A 192 1.26 -1.86 7.64
N VAL A 193 2.06 -0.79 7.70
CA VAL A 193 3.51 -0.81 7.45
C VAL A 193 4.23 -1.58 8.56
N TRP A 194 3.91 -1.28 9.81
CA TRP A 194 4.53 -1.92 10.98
C TRP A 194 4.27 -3.43 10.96
N ASN A 195 3.01 -3.83 10.76
CA ASN A 195 2.63 -5.23 10.62
C ASN A 195 3.29 -5.91 9.41
N ALA A 196 3.56 -5.21 8.31
CA ALA A 196 4.30 -5.76 7.16
C ALA A 196 5.80 -5.96 7.46
N ALA A 197 6.45 -5.01 8.14
CA ALA A 197 7.83 -5.12 8.58
C ALA A 197 8.01 -6.24 9.61
N VAL A 198 7.17 -6.26 10.66
CA VAL A 198 7.07 -7.33 11.67
C VAL A 198 6.91 -8.71 11.03
N ARG A 199 5.96 -8.87 10.11
CA ARG A 199 5.75 -10.15 9.39
C ARG A 199 6.96 -10.55 8.54
N THR A 200 7.71 -9.59 8.01
CA THR A 200 8.93 -9.88 7.23
C THR A 200 10.05 -10.42 8.13
N ILE A 201 10.22 -9.84 9.33
CA ILE A 201 11.14 -10.34 10.36
C ILE A 201 10.70 -11.73 10.84
N GLU A 202 9.42 -11.92 11.18
CA GLU A 202 8.92 -13.22 11.66
C GLU A 202 9.08 -14.33 10.62
N LYS A 203 8.80 -14.02 9.34
CA LYS A 203 8.92 -14.97 8.21
C LYS A 203 10.37 -15.40 7.90
N LYS A 204 11.36 -14.58 8.25
CA LYS A 204 12.79 -14.92 8.20
C LYS A 204 13.11 -16.15 9.08
N TYR A 205 12.44 -16.27 10.22
CA TYR A 205 12.69 -17.30 11.24
C TYR A 205 11.64 -18.42 11.28
N GLU A 206 10.45 -18.23 10.71
CA GLU A 206 9.35 -19.19 10.61
C GLU A 206 9.82 -20.63 10.29
N ASN A 207 10.65 -20.78 9.25
CA ASN A 207 11.15 -22.07 8.77
C ASN A 207 12.19 -22.73 9.69
N GLU A 208 12.83 -21.99 10.60
CA GLU A 208 13.76 -22.53 11.59
C GLU A 208 13.04 -22.86 12.90
N LEU A 209 12.18 -21.95 13.37
CA LEU A 209 11.30 -22.17 14.52
C LEU A 209 10.45 -23.44 14.34
N ALA A 210 9.79 -23.60 13.20
CA ALA A 210 8.97 -24.79 12.93
C ALA A 210 9.77 -26.11 12.98
N LYS A 211 11.05 -26.10 12.55
CA LYS A 211 11.95 -27.27 12.66
C LYS A 211 12.34 -27.55 14.10
N LEU A 212 12.73 -26.52 14.85
CA LEU A 212 13.14 -26.65 16.25
C LEU A 212 11.95 -27.04 17.14
N GLU A 213 10.77 -26.46 16.95
CA GLU A 213 9.56 -26.80 17.70
C GLU A 213 9.11 -28.24 17.40
N LYS A 214 9.22 -28.70 16.14
CA LYS A 214 9.06 -30.12 15.81
C LYS A 214 10.07 -31.01 16.55
N ILE A 215 11.36 -30.67 16.52
CA ILE A 215 12.42 -31.44 17.21
C ILE A 215 12.18 -31.47 18.73
N ALA A 216 11.74 -30.36 19.33
CA ALA A 216 11.41 -30.29 20.75
C ALA A 216 10.22 -31.22 21.06
N ASN A 217 9.11 -31.11 20.33
CA ASN A 217 7.91 -31.91 20.53
C ASN A 217 8.18 -33.42 20.35
N GLU A 218 8.95 -33.81 19.33
CA GLU A 218 9.39 -35.21 19.12
C GLU A 218 10.33 -35.74 20.21
N THR A 219 11.05 -34.85 20.90
CA THR A 219 11.97 -35.20 21.99
C THR A 219 11.22 -35.32 23.31
N TRP A 220 10.38 -34.34 23.66
CA TRP A 220 9.55 -34.39 24.88
C TRP A 220 8.55 -35.56 24.85
N LYS A 221 7.97 -35.89 23.70
CA LYS A 221 7.10 -37.08 23.54
C LYS A 221 7.80 -38.42 23.83
N LYS A 222 9.13 -38.47 23.83
CA LYS A 222 9.94 -39.65 24.20
C LYS A 222 10.43 -39.60 25.65
N GLU A 223 10.59 -38.40 26.19
CA GLU A 223 11.01 -38.13 27.57
C GLU A 223 9.84 -38.31 28.56
N GLU A 224 8.64 -37.82 28.22
CA GLU A 224 7.41 -37.88 29.02
C GLU A 224 7.08 -39.25 29.63
N PRO A 225 7.08 -40.39 28.90
CA PRO A 225 6.78 -41.69 29.51
C PRO A 225 7.87 -42.16 30.49
N LEU A 226 9.14 -41.83 30.25
CA LEU A 226 10.25 -42.15 31.14
C LEU A 226 10.17 -41.32 32.42
N GLN A 227 9.85 -40.03 32.28
CA GLN A 227 9.64 -39.10 33.38
C GLN A 227 8.47 -39.55 34.27
N LYS A 228 7.34 -39.96 33.68
CA LYS A 228 6.18 -40.50 34.43
C LYS A 228 6.53 -41.78 35.18
N ALA A 229 7.19 -42.74 34.53
CA ALA A 229 7.63 -43.98 35.17
C ALA A 229 8.62 -43.73 36.32
N TYR A 230 9.50 -42.73 36.19
CA TYR A 230 10.41 -42.32 37.26
C TYR A 230 9.66 -41.68 38.45
N ILE A 231 8.70 -40.78 38.19
CA ILE A 231 7.85 -40.16 39.23
C ILE A 231 7.06 -41.25 39.98
N GLU A 232 6.48 -42.21 39.27
CA GLU A 232 5.78 -43.34 39.88
C GLU A 232 6.66 -44.18 40.83
N LEU A 233 7.96 -44.32 40.55
CA LEU A 233 8.90 -44.97 41.47
C LEU A 233 9.29 -44.06 42.64
N PHE A 234 9.44 -42.75 42.38
CA PHE A 234 9.73 -41.76 43.40
C PHE A 234 8.63 -41.71 44.47
N ASP A 235 7.36 -41.63 44.06
CA ASP A 235 6.19 -41.59 44.96
C ASP A 235 6.03 -42.87 45.78
N LYS A 236 6.49 -44.02 45.24
CA LYS A 236 6.54 -45.31 45.95
C LYS A 236 7.76 -45.45 46.88
N GLY A 237 8.60 -44.41 47.01
CA GLY A 237 9.83 -44.42 47.80
C GLY A 237 11.01 -45.17 47.15
N LEU A 238 10.88 -45.59 45.90
CA LEU A 238 11.83 -46.43 45.15
C LEU A 238 12.77 -45.63 44.25
N LYS A 239 12.96 -44.33 44.52
CA LYS A 239 13.77 -43.38 43.72
C LYS A 239 15.21 -43.84 43.47
N ASP A 240 15.80 -44.60 44.40
CA ASP A 240 17.20 -45.06 44.37
C ASP A 240 17.33 -46.47 43.76
N SER A 241 16.23 -47.10 43.34
CA SER A 241 16.19 -48.47 42.80
C SER A 241 16.93 -48.60 41.45
N PRO A 242 17.39 -49.82 41.08
CA PRO A 242 18.01 -50.06 39.77
C PRO A 242 17.10 -49.70 38.58
N GLU A 243 15.78 -49.85 38.75
CA GLU A 243 14.75 -49.46 37.77
C GLU A 243 14.75 -47.93 37.56
N ALA A 244 14.73 -47.16 38.66
CA ALA A 244 14.78 -45.69 38.63
C ALA A 244 16.11 -45.17 38.06
N GLN A 245 17.24 -45.79 38.41
CA GLN A 245 18.55 -45.47 37.85
C GLN A 245 18.62 -45.77 36.34
N ARG A 246 17.99 -46.85 35.86
CA ARG A 246 17.87 -47.13 34.41
C ARG A 246 17.07 -46.04 33.70
N LEU A 247 15.91 -45.67 34.23
CA LEU A 247 15.04 -44.64 33.66
C LEU A 247 15.74 -43.27 33.58
N LEU A 248 16.45 -42.85 34.63
CA LEU A 248 17.23 -41.59 34.59
C LEU A 248 18.26 -41.58 33.46
N LYS A 249 19.00 -42.68 33.28
CA LYS A 249 20.02 -42.82 32.21
C LYS A 249 19.41 -42.89 30.81
N GLU A 250 18.21 -43.45 30.67
CA GLU A 250 17.45 -43.50 29.42
C GLU A 250 16.83 -42.12 29.07
N MET A 251 16.44 -41.36 30.09
CA MET A 251 15.82 -40.03 29.98
C MET A 251 16.83 -38.90 29.70
N GLU A 252 18.06 -38.98 30.25
CA GLU A 252 19.12 -37.98 30.10
C GLU A 252 19.32 -37.46 28.66
N PRO A 253 19.52 -38.29 27.62
CA PRO A 253 19.75 -37.80 26.26
C PRO A 253 18.56 -37.03 25.68
N TYR A 254 17.32 -37.41 26.04
CA TYR A 254 16.12 -36.68 25.61
C TYR A 254 16.00 -35.35 26.35
N PHE A 255 16.15 -35.33 27.67
CA PHE A 255 16.12 -34.11 28.48
C PHE A 255 17.17 -33.09 28.00
N LYS A 256 18.42 -33.54 27.80
CA LYS A 256 19.54 -32.69 27.33
C LYS A 256 19.27 -32.10 25.95
N LYS A 257 18.78 -32.91 25.00
CA LYS A 257 18.41 -32.45 23.65
C LYS A 257 17.20 -31.51 23.67
N GLY A 258 16.20 -31.79 24.49
CA GLY A 258 15.01 -30.96 24.67
C GLY A 258 15.37 -29.57 25.20
N MET A 259 16.24 -29.51 26.22
CA MET A 259 16.74 -28.25 26.79
C MET A 259 17.60 -27.44 25.82
N ASP A 260 18.52 -28.06 25.08
CA ASP A 260 19.28 -27.41 24.00
C ASP A 260 18.35 -26.83 22.91
N THR A 261 17.37 -27.62 22.45
CA THR A 261 16.39 -27.17 21.44
C THR A 261 15.54 -26.01 21.97
N LYS A 262 15.08 -26.08 23.23
CA LYS A 262 14.32 -25.01 23.90
C LYS A 262 15.13 -23.72 24.06
N ASN A 263 16.44 -23.83 24.32
CA ASN A 263 17.34 -22.68 24.35
C ASN A 263 17.51 -22.04 22.97
N LYS A 264 17.64 -22.83 21.90
CA LYS A 264 17.70 -22.32 20.51
C LYS A 264 16.42 -21.57 20.11
N ILE A 265 15.25 -22.13 20.43
CA ILE A 265 13.94 -21.46 20.22
C ILE A 265 13.87 -20.13 20.98
N ARG A 266 14.33 -20.09 22.24
CA ARG A 266 14.38 -18.86 23.04
C ARG A 266 15.29 -17.80 22.42
N ASN A 267 16.50 -18.18 22.01
CA ASN A 267 17.46 -17.25 21.41
C ASN A 267 16.94 -16.67 20.09
N ILE A 268 16.24 -17.46 19.26
CA ILE A 268 15.59 -16.95 18.04
C ILE A 268 14.44 -15.99 18.38
N LYS A 269 13.61 -16.32 19.39
CA LYS A 269 12.52 -15.42 19.82
C LYS A 269 13.04 -14.11 20.41
N TRP A 270 14.23 -14.10 21.01
CA TRP A 270 14.94 -12.86 21.37
C TRP A 270 15.46 -12.11 20.15
N ALA A 271 16.13 -12.76 19.20
CA ALA A 271 16.63 -12.10 17.99
C ALA A 271 15.51 -11.48 17.12
N ILE A 272 14.32 -12.11 17.08
CA ILE A 272 13.12 -11.53 16.46
C ILE A 272 12.70 -10.24 17.16
N GLU A 273 12.76 -10.21 18.49
CA GLU A 273 12.35 -9.05 19.28
C GLU A 273 13.39 -7.93 19.21
N ASP A 274 14.69 -8.24 19.21
CA ASP A 274 15.77 -7.29 18.97
C ASP A 274 15.64 -6.64 17.58
N GLU A 275 15.36 -7.41 16.53
CA GLU A 275 15.13 -6.88 15.18
C GLU A 275 13.85 -6.04 15.06
N LYS A 276 12.80 -6.32 15.84
CA LYS A 276 11.61 -5.47 15.92
C LYS A 276 11.89 -4.14 16.62
N ASN A 277 12.59 -4.17 17.74
CA ASN A 277 12.93 -2.96 18.51
C ASN A 277 14.04 -2.13 17.83
N ALA A 278 14.74 -2.67 16.83
CA ALA A 278 15.65 -1.95 15.96
C ALA A 278 14.97 -1.21 14.78
N ILE A 279 13.67 -1.42 14.53
CA ILE A 279 12.91 -0.67 13.51
C ILE A 279 12.80 0.79 13.96
N THR A 280 13.32 1.74 13.18
CA THR A 280 13.19 3.16 13.50
C THR A 280 11.96 3.81 12.85
N ASP A 281 11.48 4.91 13.43
CA ASP A 281 10.43 5.75 12.82
C ASP A 281 10.80 6.22 11.40
N LYS A 282 12.09 6.34 11.09
CA LYS A 282 12.60 6.70 9.75
C LYS A 282 12.44 5.54 8.77
N ASP A 283 12.76 4.31 9.16
CA ASP A 283 12.56 3.12 8.31
C ASP A 283 11.07 2.89 8.05
N MET A 284 10.27 3.06 9.09
CA MET A 284 8.81 3.05 9.03
C MET A 284 8.24 4.12 8.11
N TYR A 285 8.68 5.37 8.25
CA TYR A 285 8.28 6.45 7.36
C TYR A 285 8.72 6.19 5.91
N GLU A 286 9.95 5.72 5.68
CA GLU A 286 10.43 5.35 4.36
C GLU A 286 9.69 4.16 3.74
N ALA A 287 9.19 3.21 4.53
CA ALA A 287 8.34 2.12 4.06
C ALA A 287 6.89 2.59 3.81
N TYR A 288 6.37 3.48 4.65
CA TYR A 288 5.10 4.17 4.46
C TYR A 288 5.07 4.92 3.11
N GLN A 289 6.14 5.65 2.75
CA GLN A 289 6.29 6.32 1.44
C GLN A 289 6.22 5.38 0.20
N LYS A 290 6.18 4.06 0.40
CA LYS A 290 6.16 3.02 -0.64
C LYS A 290 4.84 2.21 -0.65
N ILE A 291 3.86 2.52 0.20
CA ILE A 291 2.52 1.92 0.10
C ILE A 291 1.85 2.48 -1.17
N HIS A 292 1.16 1.63 -1.93
CA HIS A 292 0.53 2.06 -3.19
C HIS A 292 -0.45 3.23 -3.01
N GLY A 293 -1.36 3.15 -2.03
CA GLY A 293 -2.31 4.24 -1.74
C GLY A 293 -1.64 5.53 -1.24
N GLU A 294 -0.50 5.43 -0.56
CA GLU A 294 0.29 6.60 -0.15
C GLU A 294 0.99 7.23 -1.35
N VAL A 295 1.55 6.42 -2.26
CA VAL A 295 2.15 6.91 -3.50
C VAL A 295 1.07 7.50 -4.43
N GLU A 296 -0.13 6.94 -4.47
CA GLU A 296 -1.28 7.48 -5.18
C GLU A 296 -1.69 8.86 -4.62
N ALA A 297 -1.82 9.02 -3.30
CA ALA A 297 -2.16 10.29 -2.66
C ALA A 297 -1.05 11.34 -2.83
N ARG A 298 0.22 10.95 -2.67
CA ARG A 298 1.38 11.79 -3.03
C ARG A 298 1.42 12.16 -4.50
N ASN A 299 0.97 11.27 -5.39
CA ASN A 299 0.87 11.58 -6.82
C ASN A 299 -0.21 12.62 -7.10
N VAL A 300 -1.23 12.82 -6.25
CA VAL A 300 -2.15 13.98 -6.32
C VAL A 300 -1.45 15.22 -5.78
N GLN A 301 -0.93 15.14 -4.56
CA GLN A 301 -0.22 16.22 -3.83
C GLN A 301 0.87 16.89 -4.68
N ASN A 302 1.81 16.10 -5.23
CA ASN A 302 2.95 16.58 -6.01
C ASN A 302 2.59 17.19 -7.39
N ARG A 303 1.31 17.25 -7.78
CA ARG A 303 0.86 17.98 -8.97
C ARG A 303 0.27 19.36 -8.63
N LEU A 304 -0.06 19.59 -7.36
CA LEU A 304 -0.69 20.82 -6.85
C LEU A 304 0.33 21.86 -6.36
N THR A 305 1.60 21.45 -6.24
CA THR A 305 2.79 22.24 -5.89
C THR A 305 3.52 22.73 -7.15
#